data_AF-A0A7Z9ICN6-F1
#
_entry.id   AF-A0A7Z9ICN6-F1
#
_cell.length_a   1.000
_cell.length_b   1.000
_cell.length_c   1.000
_cell.angle_alpha   90.00
_cell.angle_beta   90.00
_cell.angle_gamma   90.00
#
_symmetry.space_group_name_H-M   'P 1'
#
loop_
_entity.id
_entity.type
_entity.pdbx_description
1 polymer ?
#
loop_
_entity_poly.entity_id
_entity_poly.type
_entity_poly.pdbx_seq_one_letter_code
_entity_poly.pdbx_strand_id
1 'polypeptide(L)'
;MHRLRVFTLSLVCLLQFGQARSHGEEIGFLEQFAIGGNRTVALAQLVPGTEAYYYYHCLHLQNTGDYAGVEKMLAPWIGKYKLTALVREIKFRQALLTYNNNPTASLKYIQTQLGLGFNHQRDIANRQNAYPSTLDPALLAHQRLLGIAFSRHSNLQGLENHALYGLDATTLNATRRRHLLQRLTHPDFPGLAKLIVADMKVDRFSGFGSYNIHKQLLPAQLEECLALAPELLNQSNFVNIYISKLHPSNDLQWAKDTAAHIAYLDRLWNFVVKLAPVHNSLKAHVLYRRLVLDRSQGVYDAQRFMDYLKLPRNAFYVNPQYIKDANRNRYLVNLNANFSAITLLPVVGL
;
A
#
# COMPACT_ATOMS: atom_id res chain seq x y z
N MET A 1 10.46 -0.39 -19.71
CA MET A 1 9.32 0.22 -19.00
C MET A 1 9.61 0.29 -17.51
N HIS A 2 10.21 1.38 -17.03
CA HIS A 2 10.18 1.74 -15.62
C HIS A 2 9.54 3.13 -15.52
N ARG A 3 8.38 3.21 -14.85
CA ARG A 3 7.66 4.47 -14.69
C ARG A 3 8.27 5.26 -13.54
N LEU A 4 8.81 6.41 -13.90
CA LEU A 4 9.10 7.57 -13.06
C LEU A 4 7.93 7.84 -12.10
N ARG A 5 8.22 7.96 -10.81
CA ARG A 5 7.44 8.78 -9.88
C ARG A 5 8.37 9.81 -9.27
N VAL A 6 8.27 11.02 -9.78
CA VAL A 6 8.91 12.23 -9.24
C VAL A 6 8.14 12.60 -7.97
N PHE A 7 8.81 12.56 -6.82
CA PHE A 7 8.35 13.20 -5.60
C PHE A 7 9.21 14.44 -5.39
N THR A 8 8.62 15.60 -5.64
CA THR A 8 9.17 16.91 -5.27
C THR A 8 9.12 17.05 -3.75
N LEU A 9 10.26 16.87 -3.08
CA LEU A 9 10.43 17.25 -1.68
C LEU A 9 11.04 18.66 -1.65
N SER A 10 10.21 19.67 -1.39
CA SER A 10 10.68 21.01 -1.07
C SER A 10 11.42 21.00 0.25
N LEU A 11 12.75 21.09 0.18
CA LEU A 11 13.64 21.29 1.31
C LEU A 11 13.56 22.77 1.73
N VAL A 12 12.69 23.09 2.68
CA VAL A 12 12.72 24.39 3.37
C VAL A 12 13.88 24.35 4.36
N CYS A 13 15.03 24.84 3.89
CA CYS A 13 16.20 25.11 4.71
C CYS A 13 15.96 26.41 5.49
N LEU A 14 15.39 26.29 6.70
CA LEU A 14 15.30 27.41 7.65
C LEU A 14 16.70 27.66 8.23
N LEU A 15 17.51 28.42 7.48
CA LEU A 15 18.61 29.21 8.02
C LEU A 15 18.01 30.25 8.97
N GLN A 16 17.80 29.88 10.23
CA GLN A 16 17.59 30.85 11.30
C GLN A 16 18.93 31.52 11.61
N PHE A 17 19.31 32.47 10.75
CA PHE A 17 20.13 33.59 11.19
C PHE A 17 19.45 34.18 12.42
N GLY A 18 20.21 34.31 13.50
CA GLY A 18 19.77 34.92 14.74
C GLY A 18 19.11 36.25 14.43
N GLN A 19 17.80 36.30 14.61
CA GLN A 19 17.04 37.54 14.61
C GLN A 19 17.51 38.29 15.84
N ALA A 20 18.48 39.20 15.65
CA ALA A 20 18.71 40.29 16.58
C ALA A 20 17.36 41.02 16.70
N ARG A 21 16.67 40.81 17.82
CA ARG A 21 15.51 41.63 18.16
C ARG A 21 16.03 43.05 18.35
N SER A 22 15.93 43.86 17.30
CA SER A 22 16.09 45.30 17.37
C SER A 22 14.97 45.87 18.24
N HIS A 23 15.19 45.92 19.56
CA HIS A 23 14.60 47.01 20.33
C HIS A 23 15.33 48.26 19.82
N GLY A 24 14.60 49.24 19.29
CA GLY A 24 15.16 50.51 18.85
C GLY A 24 15.76 51.24 20.04
N GLU A 25 16.97 50.86 20.43
CA GLU A 25 17.84 51.65 21.27
C GLU A 25 18.32 52.81 20.40
N GLU A 26 18.02 54.04 20.82
CA GLU A 26 18.41 55.23 20.08
C GLU A 26 19.92 55.19 19.83
N ILE A 27 20.33 55.29 18.56
CA ILE A 27 21.75 55.23 18.15
C ILE A 27 22.63 56.14 19.02
N GLY A 28 22.08 57.29 19.46
CA GLY A 28 22.74 58.21 20.37
C GLY A 28 23.05 57.65 21.76
N PHE A 29 22.21 56.78 22.33
CA PHE A 29 22.50 56.15 23.62
C PHE A 29 23.72 55.20 23.51
N LEU A 30 23.74 54.34 22.49
CA LEU A 30 24.82 53.37 22.27
C LEU A 30 26.15 54.06 22.03
N GLU A 31 26.16 55.12 21.22
CA GLU A 31 27.34 55.93 20.95
C GLU A 31 27.86 56.59 22.23
N GLN A 32 26.97 57.24 23.00
CA GLN A 32 27.34 57.88 24.26
C GLN A 32 27.88 56.86 25.28
N PHE A 33 27.30 55.66 25.35
CA PHE A 33 27.77 54.58 26.23
C PHE A 33 29.11 53.98 25.78
N ALA A 34 29.33 53.80 24.47
CA ALA A 34 30.53 53.17 23.96
C ALA A 34 31.75 54.12 23.98
N ILE A 35 31.58 55.34 23.43
CA ILE A 35 32.67 56.28 23.12
C ILE A 35 32.55 57.65 23.80
N GLY A 36 31.45 57.97 24.49
CA GLY A 36 31.20 59.28 25.12
C GLY A 36 32.05 59.63 26.35
N GLY A 37 33.11 58.87 26.65
CA GLY A 37 34.05 59.10 27.75
C GLY A 37 33.52 58.72 29.13
N ASN A 38 32.40 59.32 29.56
CA ASN A 38 31.77 59.03 30.86
C ASN A 38 30.45 58.27 30.70
N ARG A 39 30.52 56.94 30.91
CA ARG A 39 29.38 56.02 30.73
C ARG A 39 28.25 56.24 31.73
N THR A 40 28.50 56.88 32.88
CA THR A 40 27.45 57.11 33.89
C THR A 40 26.39 58.10 33.40
N VAL A 41 26.76 59.03 32.50
CA VAL A 41 25.83 59.98 31.87
C VAL A 41 24.83 59.24 30.98
N ALA A 42 25.29 58.28 30.16
CA ALA A 42 24.41 57.45 29.35
C ALA A 42 23.52 56.58 30.24
N LEU A 43 24.09 55.93 31.26
CA LEU A 43 23.34 55.06 32.16
C LEU A 43 22.20 55.78 32.90
N ALA A 44 22.35 57.07 33.23
CA ALA A 44 21.31 57.87 33.88
C ALA A 44 20.06 58.08 33.00
N GLN A 45 20.15 57.89 31.68
CA GLN A 45 19.03 57.98 30.75
C GLN A 45 18.15 56.72 30.76
N LEU A 46 18.63 55.61 31.33
CA LEU A 46 17.91 54.34 31.37
C LEU A 46 16.88 54.33 32.50
N VAL A 47 15.66 53.87 32.19
CA VAL A 47 14.58 53.75 33.17
C VAL A 47 14.89 52.64 34.18
N PRO A 48 14.98 52.93 35.49
CA PRO A 48 15.29 51.95 36.51
C PRO A 48 14.37 50.71 36.48
N GLY A 49 14.99 49.54 36.56
CA GLY A 49 14.28 48.27 36.60
C GLY A 49 13.79 47.75 35.24
N THR A 50 14.12 48.40 34.12
CA THR A 50 13.97 47.82 32.78
C THR A 50 15.10 46.82 32.46
N GLU A 51 14.91 45.97 31.44
CA GLU A 51 15.94 45.01 31.04
C GLU A 51 17.21 45.70 30.51
N ALA A 52 17.06 46.79 29.74
CA ALA A 52 18.17 47.62 29.27
C ALA A 52 18.94 48.28 30.42
N TYR A 53 18.24 48.79 31.44
CA TYR A 53 18.86 49.31 32.66
C TYR A 53 19.78 48.27 33.32
N TYR A 54 19.27 47.07 33.59
CA TYR A 54 20.09 46.02 34.21
C TYR A 54 21.26 45.59 33.33
N TYR A 55 21.04 45.41 32.02
CA TYR A 55 22.07 44.97 31.08
C TYR A 55 23.24 45.95 31.00
N TYR A 56 22.98 47.23 30.72
CA TYR A 56 24.04 48.23 30.55
C TYR A 56 24.74 48.57 31.87
N HIS A 57 24.03 48.56 33.00
CA HIS A 57 24.68 48.71 34.31
C HIS A 57 25.60 47.51 34.62
N CYS A 58 25.17 46.27 34.35
CA CYS A 58 26.04 45.11 34.50
C CYS A 58 27.26 45.19 33.56
N LEU A 59 27.05 45.58 32.30
CA LEU A 59 28.12 45.73 31.32
C LEU A 59 29.15 46.78 31.74
N HIS A 60 28.69 47.91 32.28
CA HIS A 60 29.58 48.94 32.83
C HIS A 60 30.40 48.43 34.01
N LEU A 61 29.75 47.76 34.98
CA LEU A 61 30.42 47.18 36.15
C LEU A 61 31.44 46.11 35.76
N GLN A 62 31.14 45.30 34.74
CA GLN A 62 32.11 44.36 34.16
C GLN A 62 33.32 45.08 33.55
N ASN A 63 33.09 46.15 32.81
CA ASN A 63 34.16 46.93 32.17
C ASN A 63 35.04 47.68 33.19
N THR A 64 34.51 48.03 34.37
CA THR A 64 35.27 48.65 35.46
C THR A 64 35.87 47.64 36.45
N GLY A 65 35.59 46.34 36.27
CA GLY A 65 36.11 45.26 37.11
C GLY A 65 35.37 45.06 38.44
N ASP A 66 34.23 45.74 38.67
CA ASP A 66 33.39 45.51 39.84
C ASP A 66 32.46 44.30 39.66
N TYR A 67 33.06 43.12 39.69
CA TYR A 67 32.33 41.86 39.52
C TYR A 67 31.35 41.55 40.65
N ALA A 68 31.63 42.02 41.87
CA ALA A 68 30.74 41.86 43.01
C ALA A 68 29.47 42.72 42.86
N GLY A 69 29.60 43.93 42.32
CA GLY A 69 28.48 44.78 41.93
C GLY A 69 27.58 44.13 40.88
N VAL A 70 28.15 43.41 39.91
CA VAL A 70 27.38 42.69 38.89
C VAL A 70 26.46 41.64 39.50
N GLU A 71 26.94 40.84 40.45
CA GLU A 71 26.09 39.82 41.12
C GLU A 71 24.92 40.44 41.89
N LYS A 72 25.15 41.59 42.54
CA LYS A 72 24.10 42.35 43.23
C LYS A 72 23.05 42.88 42.26
N MET A 73 23.43 43.25 41.05
CA MET A 73 22.52 43.71 39.99
C MET A 73 21.82 42.56 39.26
N LEU A 74 22.49 41.41 39.10
CA LEU A 74 21.93 40.21 38.46
C LEU A 74 20.81 39.59 39.29
N ALA A 75 20.91 39.58 40.62
CA ALA A 75 19.89 38.99 41.49
C ALA A 75 18.47 39.58 41.29
N PRO A 76 18.25 40.91 41.39
CA PRO A 76 16.93 41.51 41.14
C PRO A 76 16.53 41.42 39.66
N TRP A 77 17.47 41.47 38.72
CA TRP A 77 17.20 41.29 37.30
C TRP A 77 16.62 39.91 36.99
N ILE A 78 17.28 38.84 37.46
CA ILE A 78 16.81 37.46 37.33
C ILE A 78 15.49 37.26 38.07
N GLY A 79 15.32 37.87 39.25
CA GLY A 79 14.07 37.83 40.01
C GLY A 79 12.87 38.30 39.17
N LYS A 80 13.04 39.44 38.48
CA LYS A 80 12.00 40.12 37.69
C LYS A 80 11.79 39.52 36.30
N TYR A 81 12.86 39.28 35.53
CA TYR A 81 12.78 38.90 34.12
C TYR A 81 13.13 37.42 33.85
N LYS A 82 13.53 36.67 34.88
CA LYS A 82 14.03 35.28 34.76
C LYS A 82 15.29 35.22 33.87
N LEU A 83 15.64 34.02 33.40
CA LEU A 83 16.86 33.77 32.62
C LEU A 83 16.64 34.07 31.13
N THR A 84 16.67 35.35 30.76
CA THR A 84 16.60 35.82 29.36
C THR A 84 17.94 35.64 28.62
N ALA A 85 17.96 35.89 27.31
CA ALA A 85 19.19 35.84 26.51
C ALA A 85 20.25 36.85 27.00
N LEU A 86 19.83 38.08 27.33
CA LEU A 86 20.71 39.13 27.84
C LEU A 86 21.29 38.80 29.22
N VAL A 87 20.47 38.18 30.09
CA VAL A 87 20.95 37.67 31.38
C VAL A 87 22.01 36.58 31.18
N ARG A 88 21.78 35.65 30.24
CA ARG A 88 22.75 34.59 29.93
C ARG A 88 24.05 35.17 29.38
N GLU A 89 23.96 36.18 28.52
CA GLU A 89 25.13 36.88 27.98
C GLU A 89 25.97 37.50 29.10
N ILE A 90 25.37 38.29 29.99
CA ILE A 90 26.08 38.90 31.10
C ILE A 90 26.69 37.83 32.02
N LYS A 91 25.97 36.75 32.33
CA LYS A 91 26.51 35.64 33.14
C LYS A 91 27.67 34.91 32.44
N PHE A 92 27.61 34.75 31.13
CA PHE A 92 28.70 34.14 30.35
C PHE A 92 29.94 35.03 30.33
N ARG A 93 29.76 36.33 30.07
CA ARG A 93 30.82 37.34 30.17
C ARG A 93 31.43 37.37 31.58
N GLN A 94 30.59 37.35 32.61
CA GLN A 94 31.02 37.32 34.02
C GLN A 94 31.90 36.09 34.31
N ALA A 95 31.48 34.91 33.86
CA ALA A 95 32.25 33.68 34.02
C ALA A 95 33.62 33.77 33.32
N LEU A 96 33.70 34.35 32.13
CA LEU A 96 34.97 34.55 31.43
C LEU A 96 35.87 35.58 32.13
N LEU A 97 35.32 36.73 32.53
CA LEU A 97 36.07 37.82 33.16
C LEU A 97 36.60 37.43 34.55
N THR A 98 35.88 36.58 35.28
CA THR A 98 36.27 36.09 36.61
C THR A 98 37.07 34.78 36.58
N TYR A 99 37.43 34.28 35.39
CA TYR A 99 38.15 33.01 35.22
C TYR A 99 39.44 32.93 36.04
N ASN A 100 40.25 34.01 36.06
CA ASN A 100 41.49 34.04 36.81
C ASN A 100 41.28 33.98 38.35
N ASN A 101 40.11 34.41 38.83
CA ASN A 101 39.77 34.41 40.25
C ASN A 101 39.16 33.08 40.70
N ASN A 102 38.34 32.45 39.84
CA ASN A 102 37.67 31.18 40.15
C ASN A 102 37.48 30.31 38.89
N PRO A 103 38.56 29.67 38.40
CA PRO A 103 38.52 28.92 37.15
C PRO A 103 37.55 27.73 37.22
N THR A 104 37.41 27.09 38.38
CA THR A 104 36.51 25.95 38.57
C THR A 104 35.05 26.34 38.37
N ALA A 105 34.59 27.45 38.95
CA ALA A 105 33.22 27.90 38.79
C ALA A 105 32.94 28.35 37.35
N SER A 106 33.87 29.09 36.74
CA SER A 106 33.76 29.55 35.35
C SER A 106 33.69 28.39 34.36
N LEU A 107 34.59 27.40 34.47
CA LEU A 107 34.58 26.22 33.61
C LEU A 107 33.33 25.40 33.80
N LYS A 108 32.86 25.20 35.04
CA LYS A 108 31.60 24.49 35.30
C LYS A 108 30.41 25.19 34.64
N TYR A 109 30.36 26.52 34.72
CA TYR A 109 29.30 27.29 34.06
C TYR A 109 29.35 27.13 32.54
N ILE A 110 30.54 27.29 31.93
CA ILE A 110 30.74 27.17 30.47
C ILE A 110 30.42 25.75 29.98
N GLN A 111 30.91 24.71 30.67
CA GLN A 111 30.61 23.31 30.37
C GLN A 111 29.10 23.04 30.38
N THR A 112 28.40 23.56 31.38
CA THR A 112 26.94 23.41 31.51
C THR A 112 26.20 24.14 30.40
N GLN A 113 26.57 25.38 30.08
CA GLN A 113 25.89 26.17 29.05
C GLN A 113 26.14 25.66 27.63
N LEU A 114 27.33 25.11 27.36
CA LEU A 114 27.71 24.57 26.05
C LEU A 114 27.37 23.07 25.90
N GLY A 115 26.87 22.41 26.94
CA GLY A 115 26.54 20.98 26.91
C GLY A 115 27.74 20.07 26.67
N LEU A 116 28.91 20.45 27.19
CA LEU A 116 30.16 19.72 26.95
C LEU A 116 30.24 18.47 27.83
N GLY A 117 30.11 17.30 27.20
CA GLY A 117 30.41 16.00 27.81
C GLY A 117 31.85 15.58 27.50
N PHE A 118 32.69 15.42 28.52
CA PHE A 118 34.04 14.85 28.39
C PHE A 118 34.05 13.35 28.71
N ASN A 119 32.96 12.65 28.42
CA ASN A 119 32.79 11.21 28.60
C ASN A 119 33.35 10.36 27.44
N HIS A 120 34.21 10.96 26.62
CA HIS A 120 34.88 10.26 25.53
C HIS A 120 35.79 9.17 26.12
N GLN A 121 35.54 7.92 25.74
CA GLN A 121 36.39 6.80 26.09
C GLN A 121 37.44 6.61 24.98
N ARG A 122 38.60 6.08 25.36
CA ARG A 122 39.62 5.67 24.39
C ARG A 122 39.02 4.66 23.43
N ASP A 123 39.13 4.92 22.13
CA ASP A 123 38.79 3.94 21.10
C ASP A 123 39.83 2.82 21.16
N ILE A 124 39.44 1.66 21.70
CA ILE A 124 40.30 0.49 21.79
C ILE A 124 40.16 -0.25 20.46
N ALA A 125 41.03 0.08 19.51
CA ALA A 125 41.02 -0.47 18.14
C ALA A 125 41.04 -2.02 18.06
N ASN A 126 41.32 -2.72 19.17
CA ASN A 126 41.36 -4.18 19.29
C ASN A 126 40.48 -4.70 20.44
N ARG A 127 39.21 -4.28 20.56
CA ARG A 127 38.25 -5.12 21.31
C ARG A 127 38.10 -6.43 20.54
N GLN A 128 38.67 -7.51 21.06
CA GLN A 128 38.37 -8.87 20.59
C GLN A 128 36.85 -9.06 20.72
N ASN A 129 36.15 -8.96 19.60
CA ASN A 129 34.72 -9.17 19.57
C ASN A 129 34.48 -10.68 19.70
N ALA A 130 33.80 -11.11 20.75
CA ALA A 130 33.51 -12.52 21.00
C ALA A 130 32.48 -13.09 20.00
N TYR A 131 31.87 -12.25 19.16
CA TYR A 131 30.93 -12.67 18.15
C TYR A 131 31.62 -13.11 16.86
N PRO A 132 31.11 -14.15 16.19
CA PRO A 132 31.64 -14.59 14.90
C PRO A 132 31.52 -13.47 13.86
N SER A 133 32.55 -13.32 13.03
CA SER A 133 32.61 -12.35 11.93
C SER A 133 31.83 -12.79 10.69
N THR A 134 31.35 -14.04 10.67
CA THR A 134 30.61 -14.64 9.56
C THR A 134 29.25 -15.14 10.02
N LEU A 135 28.21 -14.82 9.25
CA LEU A 135 26.88 -15.40 9.46
C LEU A 135 26.88 -16.86 9.00
N ASP A 136 26.47 -17.78 9.88
CA ASP A 136 26.28 -19.19 9.52
C ASP A 136 25.19 -19.32 8.44
N PRO A 137 25.52 -19.81 7.22
CA PRO A 137 24.55 -19.97 6.14
C PRO A 137 23.39 -20.89 6.49
N ALA A 138 23.57 -21.83 7.43
CA ALA A 138 22.51 -22.71 7.88
C ALA A 138 21.34 -21.96 8.56
N LEU A 139 21.60 -20.76 9.09
CA LEU A 139 20.56 -19.88 9.63
C LEU A 139 19.64 -19.31 8.53
N LEU A 140 20.15 -19.20 7.30
CA LEU A 140 19.41 -18.70 6.13
C LEU A 140 18.86 -19.82 5.24
N ALA A 141 19.03 -21.09 5.63
CA ALA A 141 18.51 -22.22 4.88
C ALA A 141 16.99 -22.10 4.70
N HIS A 142 16.50 -22.25 3.46
CA HIS A 142 15.09 -22.05 3.12
C HIS A 142 14.13 -22.87 4.00
N GLN A 143 14.45 -24.15 4.24
CA GLN A 143 13.65 -25.04 5.10
C GLN A 143 13.55 -24.53 6.54
N ARG A 144 14.65 -23.98 7.10
CA ARG A 144 14.67 -23.40 8.44
C ARG A 144 13.78 -22.16 8.49
N LEU A 145 13.91 -21.26 7.51
CA LEU A 145 13.10 -20.04 7.42
C LEU A 145 11.60 -20.36 7.26
N LEU A 146 11.25 -21.35 6.43
CA LEU A 146 9.89 -21.88 6.34
C LEU A 146 9.39 -22.43 7.68
N GLY A 147 10.23 -23.20 8.39
CA GLY A 147 9.91 -23.71 9.72
C GLY A 147 9.60 -22.60 10.74
N ILE A 148 10.38 -21.52 10.73
CA ILE A 148 10.15 -20.33 11.57
C ILE A 148 8.85 -19.61 11.18
N ALA A 149 8.59 -19.43 9.88
CA ALA A 149 7.37 -18.79 9.41
C ALA A 149 6.12 -19.60 9.79
N PHE A 150 6.20 -20.93 9.66
CA PHE A 150 5.12 -21.87 9.93
C PHE A 150 4.87 -22.12 11.42
N SER A 151 5.85 -21.87 12.30
CA SER A 151 5.64 -21.91 13.75
C SER A 151 4.95 -20.65 14.27
N ARG A 152 5.17 -19.50 13.62
CA ARG A 152 4.55 -18.21 13.97
C ARG A 152 3.17 -18.01 13.35
N HIS A 153 2.92 -18.62 12.18
CA HIS A 153 1.69 -18.44 11.42
C HIS A 153 1.08 -19.77 11.00
N SER A 154 -0.23 -19.92 11.19
CA SER A 154 -0.99 -21.08 10.71
C SER A 154 -1.16 -21.06 9.18
N ASN A 155 -1.17 -19.89 8.57
CA ASN A 155 -1.29 -19.64 7.13
C ASN A 155 0.07 -19.23 6.51
N LEU A 156 0.06 -18.61 5.33
CA LEU A 156 1.29 -18.17 4.64
C LEU A 156 1.65 -16.70 4.90
N GLN A 157 1.08 -16.03 5.91
CA GLN A 157 1.29 -14.58 6.14
C GLN A 157 2.75 -14.23 6.45
N GLY A 158 3.53 -15.16 7.03
CA GLY A 158 4.96 -14.99 7.27
C GLY A 158 5.84 -15.10 6.01
N LEU A 159 5.25 -15.28 4.83
CA LEU A 159 5.95 -15.39 3.56
C LEU A 159 5.58 -14.24 2.63
N GLU A 160 6.56 -13.71 1.92
CA GLU A 160 6.34 -12.78 0.81
C GLU A 160 5.72 -13.48 -0.40
N ASN A 161 5.12 -12.71 -1.32
CA ASN A 161 4.46 -13.27 -2.51
C ASN A 161 5.42 -14.05 -3.42
N HIS A 162 6.67 -13.60 -3.54
CA HIS A 162 7.66 -14.25 -4.41
C HIS A 162 8.03 -15.66 -3.90
N ALA A 163 8.07 -15.85 -2.58
CA ALA A 163 8.41 -17.13 -1.95
C ALA A 163 7.33 -18.20 -2.15
N LEU A 164 6.09 -17.79 -2.49
CA LEU A 164 4.98 -18.72 -2.69
C LEU A 164 5.24 -19.72 -3.82
N TYR A 165 5.94 -19.30 -4.87
CA TYR A 165 6.22 -20.13 -6.06
C TYR A 165 7.30 -21.19 -5.82
N GLY A 166 8.08 -21.08 -4.74
CA GLY A 166 9.05 -22.09 -4.31
C GLY A 166 8.48 -23.12 -3.33
N LEU A 167 7.19 -23.05 -3.00
CA LEU A 167 6.57 -23.97 -2.07
C LEU A 167 6.20 -25.29 -2.74
N ASP A 168 6.48 -26.40 -2.07
CA ASP A 168 5.89 -27.69 -2.42
C ASP A 168 4.44 -27.76 -1.92
N ALA A 169 3.51 -27.56 -2.85
CA ALA A 169 2.09 -27.53 -2.53
C ALA A 169 1.52 -28.86 -2.00
N THR A 170 2.21 -29.99 -2.22
CA THR A 170 1.77 -31.29 -1.68
C THR A 170 1.87 -31.36 -0.16
N THR A 171 2.76 -30.57 0.43
CA THR A 171 2.99 -30.52 1.88
C THR A 171 2.06 -29.53 2.61
N LEU A 172 1.30 -28.73 1.86
CA LEU A 172 0.46 -27.68 2.44
C LEU A 172 -0.86 -28.23 2.96
N ASN A 173 -1.14 -27.94 4.23
CA ASN A 173 -2.47 -28.17 4.82
C ASN A 173 -3.55 -27.29 4.16
N ALA A 174 -4.83 -27.58 4.44
CA ALA A 174 -5.96 -26.88 3.84
C ALA A 174 -5.93 -25.35 4.04
N THR A 175 -5.59 -24.88 5.24
CA THR A 175 -5.49 -23.43 5.56
C THR A 175 -4.42 -22.74 4.72
N ARG A 176 -3.25 -23.35 4.59
CA ARG A 176 -2.13 -22.82 3.80
C ARG A 176 -2.43 -22.87 2.31
N ARG A 177 -3.02 -23.95 1.81
CA ARG A 177 -3.46 -24.09 0.41
C ARG A 177 -4.47 -23.00 0.04
N ARG A 178 -5.47 -22.76 0.89
CA ARG A 178 -6.44 -21.68 0.66
C ARG A 178 -5.77 -20.30 0.61
N HIS A 179 -4.89 -20.03 1.56
CA HIS A 179 -4.16 -18.76 1.61
C HIS A 179 -3.17 -18.60 0.43
N LEU A 180 -2.62 -19.70 -0.08
CA LEU A 180 -1.84 -19.71 -1.33
C LEU A 180 -2.72 -19.26 -2.50
N LEU A 181 -3.85 -19.93 -2.73
CA LEU A 181 -4.76 -19.62 -3.84
C LEU A 181 -5.31 -18.19 -3.79
N GLN A 182 -5.53 -17.65 -2.59
CA GLN A 182 -5.96 -16.25 -2.39
C GLN A 182 -4.89 -15.24 -2.84
N ARG A 183 -3.61 -15.60 -2.74
CA ARG A 183 -2.48 -14.69 -2.99
C ARG A 183 -1.83 -14.88 -4.36
N LEU A 184 -2.00 -16.03 -4.99
CA LEU A 184 -1.47 -16.26 -6.34
C LEU A 184 -2.09 -15.28 -7.34
N THR A 185 -1.23 -14.68 -8.15
CA THR A 185 -1.61 -13.71 -9.18
C THR A 185 -1.42 -14.25 -10.60
N HIS A 186 -0.55 -15.25 -10.77
CA HIS A 186 -0.22 -15.83 -12.08
C HIS A 186 -0.58 -17.32 -12.12
N PRO A 187 -1.08 -17.82 -13.27
CA PRO A 187 -1.53 -19.19 -13.44
C PRO A 187 -0.40 -20.19 -13.72
N ASP A 188 0.84 -19.86 -13.42
CA ASP A 188 2.06 -20.66 -13.69
C ASP A 188 2.42 -21.63 -12.56
N PHE A 189 1.66 -21.64 -11.46
CA PHE A 189 1.92 -22.53 -10.34
C PHE A 189 1.69 -24.02 -10.72
N PRO A 190 2.65 -24.93 -10.48
CA PRO A 190 2.52 -26.34 -10.83
C PRO A 190 1.32 -27.02 -10.17
N GLY A 191 0.50 -27.73 -10.96
CA GLY A 191 -0.66 -28.46 -10.46
C GLY A 191 -1.79 -27.58 -9.91
N LEU A 192 -1.88 -26.32 -10.35
CA LEU A 192 -2.86 -25.34 -9.88
C LEU A 192 -4.32 -25.85 -9.94
N ALA A 193 -4.71 -26.53 -11.01
CA ALA A 193 -6.06 -27.09 -11.14
C ALA A 193 -6.38 -28.08 -10.01
N LYS A 194 -5.45 -29.00 -9.72
CA LYS A 194 -5.57 -29.97 -8.61
C LYS A 194 -5.70 -29.26 -7.26
N LEU A 195 -4.94 -28.19 -7.04
CA LEU A 195 -5.02 -27.41 -5.79
C LEU A 195 -6.36 -26.72 -5.61
N ILE A 196 -6.91 -26.15 -6.68
CA ILE A 196 -8.22 -25.50 -6.66
C ILE A 196 -9.32 -26.53 -6.36
N VAL A 197 -9.31 -27.67 -7.06
CA VAL A 197 -10.30 -28.74 -6.80
C VAL A 197 -10.15 -29.30 -5.38
N ALA A 198 -8.92 -29.42 -4.87
CA ALA A 198 -8.67 -29.84 -3.50
C ALA A 198 -9.13 -28.80 -2.45
N ASP A 199 -9.08 -27.50 -2.74
CA ASP A 199 -9.64 -26.46 -1.86
C ASP A 199 -11.17 -26.41 -1.91
N MET A 200 -11.77 -26.75 -3.06
CA MET A 200 -13.22 -26.83 -3.22
C MET A 200 -13.86 -27.88 -2.31
N LYS A 201 -13.15 -28.97 -2.02
CA LYS A 201 -13.59 -30.05 -1.12
C LYS A 201 -13.48 -29.70 0.37
N VAL A 202 -12.89 -28.57 0.71
CA VAL A 202 -12.72 -28.12 2.11
C VAL A 202 -13.92 -27.27 2.52
N ASP A 203 -14.35 -27.42 3.76
CA ASP A 203 -15.42 -26.61 4.35
C ASP A 203 -15.22 -25.10 4.13
N ARG A 204 -16.35 -24.41 4.01
CA ARG A 204 -16.41 -22.95 3.79
C ARG A 204 -15.64 -22.51 2.54
N PHE A 205 -15.59 -23.35 1.51
CA PHE A 205 -15.12 -22.94 0.19
C PHE A 205 -15.92 -21.73 -0.29
N SER A 206 -15.22 -20.66 -0.68
CA SER A 206 -15.83 -19.39 -1.04
C SER A 206 -16.50 -19.40 -2.42
N GLY A 207 -16.48 -20.53 -3.14
CA GLY A 207 -16.99 -20.63 -4.50
C GLY A 207 -15.93 -20.32 -5.56
N PHE A 208 -16.13 -20.86 -6.75
CA PHE A 208 -15.28 -20.55 -7.90
C PHE A 208 -15.47 -19.08 -8.29
N GLY A 209 -14.38 -18.43 -8.74
CA GLY A 209 -14.35 -16.99 -9.05
C GLY A 209 -14.05 -16.03 -7.87
N SER A 210 -14.05 -16.53 -6.63
CA SER A 210 -13.78 -15.70 -5.44
C SER A 210 -12.31 -15.28 -5.27
N TYR A 211 -11.37 -16.03 -5.86
CA TYR A 211 -9.95 -15.70 -5.85
C TYR A 211 -9.52 -15.16 -7.22
N ASN A 212 -8.57 -14.23 -7.22
CA ASN A 212 -8.05 -13.65 -8.47
C ASN A 212 -7.51 -14.73 -9.42
N ILE A 213 -6.84 -15.74 -8.85
CA ILE A 213 -6.27 -16.85 -9.61
C ILE A 213 -7.31 -17.61 -10.44
N HIS A 214 -8.56 -17.74 -9.98
CA HIS A 214 -9.63 -18.40 -10.73
C HIS A 214 -9.89 -17.72 -12.09
N LYS A 215 -9.80 -16.39 -12.14
CA LYS A 215 -10.01 -15.59 -13.35
C LYS A 215 -8.81 -15.63 -14.30
N GLN A 216 -7.63 -15.97 -13.78
CA GLN A 216 -6.38 -16.01 -14.54
C GLN A 216 -6.09 -17.37 -15.15
N LEU A 217 -6.84 -18.42 -14.80
CA LEU A 217 -6.65 -19.77 -15.33
C LEU A 217 -6.65 -19.80 -16.86
N LEU A 218 -5.77 -20.64 -17.41
CA LEU A 218 -5.68 -20.92 -18.84
C LEU A 218 -6.75 -21.93 -19.28
N PRO A 219 -7.15 -21.97 -20.57
CA PRO A 219 -8.13 -22.93 -21.07
C PRO A 219 -7.80 -24.39 -20.70
N ALA A 220 -6.54 -24.81 -20.87
CA ALA A 220 -6.09 -26.16 -20.53
C ALA A 220 -6.25 -26.48 -19.03
N GLN A 221 -6.06 -25.49 -18.15
CA GLN A 221 -6.23 -25.67 -16.71
C GLN A 221 -7.70 -25.72 -16.31
N LEU A 222 -8.56 -24.97 -17.00
CA LEU A 222 -10.01 -25.06 -16.81
C LEU A 222 -10.55 -26.43 -17.25
N GLU A 223 -10.04 -26.98 -18.36
CA GLU A 223 -10.33 -28.37 -18.77
C GLU A 223 -9.85 -29.39 -17.74
N GLU A 224 -8.66 -29.22 -17.17
CA GLU A 224 -8.19 -30.09 -16.08
C GLU A 224 -9.10 -29.99 -14.84
N CYS A 225 -9.55 -28.79 -14.47
CA CYS A 225 -10.55 -28.61 -13.40
C CYS A 225 -11.85 -29.36 -13.72
N LEU A 226 -12.34 -29.32 -14.97
CA LEU A 226 -13.54 -30.04 -15.40
C LEU A 226 -13.36 -31.56 -15.36
N ALA A 227 -12.20 -32.07 -15.76
CA ALA A 227 -11.88 -33.49 -15.69
C ALA A 227 -11.88 -34.01 -14.25
N LEU A 228 -11.43 -33.18 -13.29
CA LEU A 228 -11.36 -33.52 -11.87
C LEU A 228 -12.67 -33.29 -11.11
N ALA A 229 -13.48 -32.32 -11.55
CA ALA A 229 -14.72 -31.89 -10.90
C ALA A 229 -15.79 -31.47 -11.94
N PRO A 230 -16.51 -32.43 -12.56
CA PRO A 230 -17.53 -32.15 -13.58
C PRO A 230 -18.69 -31.26 -13.09
N GLU A 231 -18.96 -31.25 -11.78
CA GLU A 231 -19.99 -30.44 -11.14
C GLU A 231 -19.78 -28.91 -11.31
N LEU A 232 -18.57 -28.48 -11.69
CA LEU A 232 -18.27 -27.08 -12.01
C LEU A 232 -19.13 -26.53 -13.16
N LEU A 233 -19.62 -27.39 -14.06
CA LEU A 233 -20.54 -26.99 -15.15
C LEU A 233 -21.90 -26.49 -14.65
N ASN A 234 -22.24 -26.71 -13.37
CA ASN A 234 -23.44 -26.16 -12.73
C ASN A 234 -23.20 -24.79 -12.10
N GLN A 235 -21.95 -24.36 -11.95
CA GLN A 235 -21.59 -23.12 -11.27
C GLN A 235 -21.47 -21.96 -12.26
N SER A 236 -22.37 -20.98 -12.15
CA SER A 236 -22.40 -19.81 -13.03
C SER A 236 -21.06 -19.05 -13.09
N ASN A 237 -20.35 -18.92 -11.96
CA ASN A 237 -19.07 -18.23 -11.95
C ASN A 237 -17.99 -18.95 -12.77
N PHE A 238 -17.95 -20.29 -12.71
CA PHE A 238 -17.03 -21.09 -13.51
C PHE A 238 -17.36 -20.93 -15.00
N VAL A 239 -18.63 -21.07 -15.37
CA VAL A 239 -19.12 -20.91 -16.75
C VAL A 239 -18.74 -19.54 -17.32
N ASN A 240 -18.97 -18.47 -16.55
CA ASN A 240 -18.64 -17.11 -16.97
C ASN A 240 -17.14 -16.91 -17.20
N ILE A 241 -16.30 -17.44 -16.30
CA ILE A 241 -14.85 -17.38 -16.45
C ILE A 241 -14.42 -18.18 -17.68
N TYR A 242 -14.95 -19.38 -17.87
CA TYR A 242 -14.62 -20.21 -19.02
C TYR A 242 -14.96 -19.49 -20.34
N ILE A 243 -16.14 -18.90 -20.44
CA ILE A 243 -16.57 -18.16 -21.64
C ILE A 243 -15.64 -16.97 -21.94
N SER A 244 -15.15 -16.27 -20.92
CA SER A 244 -14.18 -15.19 -21.10
C SER A 244 -12.89 -15.64 -21.80
N LYS A 245 -12.54 -16.93 -21.70
CA LYS A 245 -11.37 -17.51 -22.37
C LYS A 245 -11.65 -17.97 -23.80
N LEU A 246 -12.92 -18.01 -24.21
CA LEU A 246 -13.34 -18.34 -25.57
C LEU A 246 -13.46 -17.12 -26.47
N HIS A 247 -13.31 -15.91 -25.91
CA HIS A 247 -13.40 -14.66 -26.65
C HIS A 247 -12.43 -14.63 -27.83
N PRO A 248 -12.83 -14.02 -28.96
CA PRO A 248 -11.90 -13.75 -30.05
C PRO A 248 -10.75 -12.87 -29.57
N SER A 249 -9.63 -12.90 -30.29
CA SER A 249 -8.51 -11.98 -30.01
C SER A 249 -8.98 -10.52 -30.08
N ASN A 250 -8.47 -9.69 -29.16
CA ASN A 250 -8.75 -8.26 -29.14
C ASN A 250 -8.25 -7.53 -30.40
N ASP A 251 -7.27 -8.10 -31.09
CA ASP A 251 -6.72 -7.53 -32.33
C ASP A 251 -7.61 -7.80 -33.56
N LEU A 252 -8.60 -8.68 -33.43
CA LEU A 252 -9.50 -9.09 -34.51
C LEU A 252 -10.83 -8.36 -34.43
N GLN A 253 -11.24 -7.66 -35.52
CA GLN A 253 -12.59 -7.10 -35.65
C GLN A 253 -13.62 -8.18 -36.01
N TRP A 254 -13.74 -9.19 -35.14
CA TRP A 254 -14.54 -10.41 -35.38
C TRP A 254 -16.02 -10.13 -35.65
N ALA A 255 -16.58 -9.01 -35.18
CA ALA A 255 -17.97 -8.67 -35.41
C ALA A 255 -18.27 -8.28 -36.88
N LYS A 256 -17.25 -7.84 -37.63
CA LYS A 256 -17.35 -7.49 -39.05
C LYS A 256 -16.92 -8.63 -39.98
N ASP A 257 -16.08 -9.54 -39.47
CA ASP A 257 -15.65 -10.72 -40.19
C ASP A 257 -16.60 -11.89 -39.92
N THR A 258 -17.37 -12.24 -40.92
CA THR A 258 -18.35 -13.33 -40.88
C THR A 258 -17.73 -14.67 -40.46
N ALA A 259 -16.55 -15.02 -40.99
CA ALA A 259 -15.91 -16.29 -40.68
C ALA A 259 -15.43 -16.33 -39.22
N ALA A 260 -14.86 -15.22 -38.74
CA ALA A 260 -14.46 -15.09 -37.34
C ALA A 260 -15.65 -15.12 -36.37
N HIS A 261 -16.77 -14.48 -36.73
CA HIS A 261 -18.00 -14.50 -35.94
C HIS A 261 -18.59 -15.92 -35.86
N ILE A 262 -18.63 -16.64 -36.98
CA ILE A 262 -19.01 -18.06 -37.06
C ILE A 262 -18.13 -18.89 -36.12
N ALA A 263 -16.81 -18.78 -36.26
CA ALA A 263 -15.87 -19.56 -35.46
C ALA A 263 -16.01 -19.28 -33.96
N TYR A 264 -16.30 -18.04 -33.57
CA TYR A 264 -16.57 -17.69 -32.18
C TYR A 264 -17.84 -18.34 -31.65
N LEU A 265 -18.96 -18.23 -32.38
CA LEU A 265 -20.22 -18.83 -31.99
C LEU A 265 -20.14 -20.37 -31.93
N ASP A 266 -19.35 -20.99 -32.81
CA ASP A 266 -19.13 -22.43 -32.78
C ASP A 266 -18.31 -22.86 -31.55
N ARG A 267 -17.27 -22.11 -31.19
CA ARG A 267 -16.54 -22.32 -29.92
C ARG A 267 -17.47 -22.19 -28.71
N LEU A 268 -18.31 -21.15 -28.67
CA LEU A 268 -19.28 -20.96 -27.61
C LEU A 268 -20.26 -22.13 -27.55
N TRP A 269 -20.85 -22.53 -28.68
CA TRP A 269 -21.84 -23.60 -28.75
C TRP A 269 -21.27 -24.95 -28.27
N ASN A 270 -20.07 -25.30 -28.72
CA ASN A 270 -19.36 -26.51 -28.30
C ASN A 270 -19.15 -26.60 -26.79
N PHE A 271 -19.04 -25.46 -26.11
CA PHE A 271 -18.99 -25.40 -24.66
C PHE A 271 -20.39 -25.41 -24.03
N VAL A 272 -21.29 -24.50 -24.43
CA VAL A 272 -22.59 -24.33 -23.76
C VAL A 272 -23.52 -25.53 -23.92
N VAL A 273 -23.37 -26.33 -24.97
CA VAL A 273 -24.19 -27.54 -25.18
C VAL A 273 -24.02 -28.55 -24.02
N LYS A 274 -22.81 -28.62 -23.43
CA LYS A 274 -22.44 -29.53 -22.34
C LYS A 274 -23.01 -29.10 -20.98
N LEU A 275 -23.50 -27.87 -20.84
CA LEU A 275 -23.95 -27.31 -19.56
C LEU A 275 -25.25 -27.95 -19.08
N ALA A 276 -25.49 -27.91 -17.77
CA ALA A 276 -26.76 -28.36 -17.19
C ALA A 276 -27.94 -27.44 -17.56
N PRO A 277 -29.19 -27.92 -17.39
CA PRO A 277 -30.39 -27.14 -17.71
C PRO A 277 -30.50 -25.77 -17.01
N VAL A 278 -29.82 -25.57 -15.88
CA VAL A 278 -29.75 -24.27 -15.19
C VAL A 278 -29.20 -23.15 -16.09
N HIS A 279 -28.43 -23.50 -17.12
CA HIS A 279 -27.87 -22.56 -18.10
C HIS A 279 -28.69 -22.48 -19.41
N ASN A 280 -29.94 -22.96 -19.43
CA ASN A 280 -30.80 -22.93 -20.64
C ASN A 280 -30.93 -21.53 -21.25
N SER A 281 -31.01 -20.47 -20.45
CA SER A 281 -31.05 -19.09 -20.93
C SER A 281 -29.81 -18.72 -21.75
N LEU A 282 -28.63 -19.17 -21.31
CA LEU A 282 -27.37 -18.95 -22.02
C LEU A 282 -27.29 -19.80 -23.30
N LYS A 283 -27.73 -21.07 -23.26
CA LYS A 283 -27.84 -21.92 -24.46
C LYS A 283 -28.73 -21.27 -25.52
N ALA A 284 -29.90 -20.77 -25.11
CA ALA A 284 -30.84 -20.09 -25.99
C ALA A 284 -30.25 -18.81 -26.58
N HIS A 285 -29.51 -18.03 -25.78
CA HIS A 285 -28.81 -16.81 -26.23
C HIS A 285 -27.79 -17.12 -27.34
N VAL A 286 -26.92 -18.11 -27.14
CA VAL A 286 -25.91 -18.50 -28.14
C VAL A 286 -26.57 -19.04 -29.42
N LEU A 287 -27.56 -19.94 -29.29
CA LEU A 287 -28.27 -20.50 -30.44
C LEU A 287 -29.00 -19.43 -31.25
N TYR A 288 -29.71 -18.52 -30.57
CA TYR A 288 -30.40 -17.42 -31.23
C TYR A 288 -29.43 -16.56 -32.04
N ARG A 289 -28.27 -16.21 -31.45
CA ARG A 289 -27.26 -15.41 -32.13
C ARG A 289 -26.71 -16.10 -33.36
N ARG A 290 -26.53 -17.42 -33.30
CA ARG A 290 -26.12 -18.19 -34.47
C ARG A 290 -27.19 -18.23 -35.55
N LEU A 291 -28.45 -18.49 -35.20
CA LEU A 291 -29.56 -18.49 -36.16
C LEU A 291 -29.74 -17.13 -36.86
N VAL A 292 -29.55 -16.02 -36.15
CA VAL A 292 -29.60 -14.67 -36.74
C VAL A 292 -28.48 -14.49 -37.76
N LEU A 293 -27.27 -14.93 -37.44
CA LEU A 293 -26.12 -14.85 -38.34
C LEU A 293 -26.31 -15.73 -39.57
N ASP A 294 -26.77 -16.98 -39.40
CA ASP A 294 -27.05 -17.88 -40.51
C ASP A 294 -28.12 -17.29 -41.45
N ARG A 295 -29.20 -16.75 -40.87
CA ARG A 295 -30.27 -16.10 -41.64
C ARG A 295 -29.76 -14.91 -42.46
N SER A 296 -28.83 -14.10 -41.93
CA SER A 296 -28.22 -12.99 -42.68
C SER A 296 -27.38 -13.45 -43.88
N GLN A 297 -26.97 -14.72 -43.90
CA GLN A 297 -26.23 -15.35 -44.99
C GLN A 297 -27.14 -16.21 -45.89
N GLY A 298 -28.45 -16.25 -45.63
CA GLY A 298 -29.39 -17.11 -46.35
C GLY A 298 -29.29 -18.59 -45.99
N VAL A 299 -28.62 -18.95 -44.89
CA VAL A 299 -28.48 -20.32 -44.41
C VAL A 299 -29.57 -20.63 -43.39
N TYR A 300 -30.33 -21.71 -43.62
CA TYR A 300 -31.41 -22.15 -42.74
C TYR A 300 -31.19 -23.59 -42.29
N ASP A 301 -30.45 -23.74 -41.19
CA ASP A 301 -30.17 -25.04 -40.59
C ASP A 301 -31.36 -25.52 -39.75
N ALA A 302 -32.07 -26.51 -40.27
CA ALA A 302 -33.26 -27.08 -39.62
C ALA A 302 -32.93 -27.68 -38.24
N GLN A 303 -31.79 -28.36 -38.11
CA GLN A 303 -31.41 -29.01 -36.86
C GLN A 303 -31.12 -27.97 -35.78
N ARG A 304 -30.37 -26.92 -36.10
CA ARG A 304 -30.07 -25.81 -35.17
C ARG A 304 -31.35 -25.09 -34.72
N PHE A 305 -32.29 -24.89 -35.64
CA PHE A 305 -33.58 -24.30 -35.31
C PHE A 305 -34.41 -25.19 -34.37
N MET A 306 -34.44 -26.50 -34.64
CA MET A 306 -35.10 -27.46 -33.76
C MET A 306 -34.47 -27.52 -32.37
N ASP A 307 -33.14 -27.46 -32.27
CA ASP A 307 -32.44 -27.46 -30.99
C ASP A 307 -32.72 -26.18 -30.18
N TYR A 308 -32.88 -25.05 -30.85
CA TYR A 308 -33.38 -23.83 -30.22
C TYR A 308 -34.80 -24.01 -29.68
N LEU A 309 -35.73 -24.54 -30.47
CA LEU A 309 -37.14 -24.71 -30.05
C LEU A 309 -37.32 -25.71 -28.90
N LYS A 310 -36.47 -26.74 -28.80
CA LYS A 310 -36.51 -27.72 -27.68
C LYS A 310 -36.30 -27.07 -26.32
N LEU A 311 -35.61 -25.93 -26.23
CA LEU A 311 -35.34 -25.27 -24.96
C LEU A 311 -36.65 -24.70 -24.35
N PRO A 312 -36.99 -25.09 -23.10
CA PRO A 312 -38.28 -24.80 -22.50
C PRO A 312 -38.39 -23.30 -22.23
N ARG A 313 -39.45 -22.65 -22.73
CA ARG A 313 -39.65 -21.21 -22.64
C ARG A 313 -41.13 -20.90 -22.46
N ASN A 314 -41.42 -19.77 -21.80
CA ASN A 314 -42.79 -19.30 -21.67
C ASN A 314 -43.13 -18.37 -22.85
N ALA A 315 -43.78 -18.91 -23.88
CA ALA A 315 -44.22 -18.16 -25.05
C ALA A 315 -45.59 -18.66 -25.52
N PHE A 316 -46.39 -17.77 -26.11
CA PHE A 316 -47.78 -18.06 -26.50
C PHE A 316 -47.92 -19.22 -27.50
N TYR A 317 -46.88 -19.46 -28.31
CA TYR A 317 -46.85 -20.52 -29.32
C TYR A 317 -46.36 -21.88 -28.77
N VAL A 318 -45.93 -21.95 -27.49
CA VAL A 318 -45.47 -23.20 -26.87
C VAL A 318 -46.66 -23.92 -26.26
N ASN A 319 -46.82 -25.20 -26.58
CA ASN A 319 -47.85 -26.03 -25.99
C ASN A 319 -47.69 -26.08 -24.45
N PRO A 320 -48.69 -25.65 -23.65
CA PRO A 320 -48.58 -25.63 -22.19
C PRO A 320 -48.26 -27.01 -21.57
N GLN A 321 -48.70 -28.10 -22.19
CA GLN A 321 -48.42 -29.46 -21.71
C GLN A 321 -46.91 -29.80 -21.79
N TYR A 322 -46.18 -29.20 -22.74
CA TYR A 322 -44.73 -29.38 -22.87
C TYR A 322 -43.94 -28.80 -21.68
N ILE A 323 -44.50 -27.78 -21.02
CA ILE A 323 -43.89 -27.06 -19.89
C ILE A 323 -44.25 -27.70 -18.54
N LYS A 324 -45.38 -28.41 -18.44
CA LYS A 324 -45.88 -28.99 -17.17
C LYS A 324 -44.97 -30.05 -16.55
N ASP A 325 -44.00 -30.58 -17.29
CA ASP A 325 -42.93 -31.38 -16.71
C ASP A 325 -42.14 -30.54 -15.69
N ALA A 326 -42.11 -30.99 -14.43
CA ALA A 326 -41.48 -30.28 -13.32
C ALA A 326 -40.00 -29.92 -13.60
N ASN A 327 -39.28 -30.77 -14.33
CA ASN A 327 -37.88 -30.51 -14.68
C ASN A 327 -37.73 -29.35 -15.68
N ARG A 328 -38.68 -29.18 -16.60
CA ARG A 328 -38.65 -28.11 -17.60
C ARG A 328 -39.14 -26.79 -17.02
N ASN A 329 -40.16 -26.85 -16.16
CA ASN A 329 -40.70 -25.68 -15.49
C ASN A 329 -39.68 -25.00 -14.56
N ARG A 330 -38.80 -25.79 -13.93
CA ARG A 330 -37.74 -25.27 -13.04
C ARG A 330 -36.64 -24.48 -13.78
N TYR A 331 -36.40 -24.79 -15.06
CA TYR A 331 -35.28 -24.27 -15.83
C TYR A 331 -35.73 -23.62 -17.13
N LEU A 332 -36.74 -22.77 -17.04
CA LEU A 332 -37.26 -21.98 -18.16
C LEU A 332 -36.21 -20.99 -18.68
N VAL A 333 -36.15 -20.87 -20.00
CA VAL A 333 -35.35 -19.88 -20.71
C VAL A 333 -35.91 -18.49 -20.43
N ASN A 334 -35.03 -17.60 -19.98
CA ASN A 334 -35.27 -16.16 -19.98
C ASN A 334 -34.51 -15.54 -21.18
N LEU A 335 -35.24 -15.17 -22.24
CA LEU A 335 -34.66 -14.53 -23.44
C LEU A 335 -34.17 -13.10 -23.19
N ASN A 336 -34.63 -12.44 -22.13
CA ASN A 336 -34.22 -11.10 -21.75
C ASN A 336 -33.00 -11.10 -20.82
N ALA A 337 -32.47 -12.29 -20.48
CA ALA A 337 -31.26 -12.40 -19.68
C ALA A 337 -30.07 -11.75 -20.41
N ASN A 338 -29.39 -10.84 -19.72
CA ASN A 338 -28.28 -10.10 -20.30
C ASN A 338 -26.95 -10.83 -20.09
N PHE A 339 -26.42 -11.38 -21.19
CA PHE A 339 -25.09 -12.02 -21.22
C PHE A 339 -24.04 -11.19 -21.97
N SER A 340 -24.32 -9.95 -22.35
CA SER A 340 -23.43 -9.15 -23.21
C SER A 340 -22.06 -8.92 -22.59
N ALA A 341 -21.99 -8.72 -21.27
CA ALA A 341 -20.73 -8.56 -20.54
C ALA A 341 -19.85 -9.82 -20.57
N ILE A 342 -20.45 -11.00 -20.76
CA ILE A 342 -19.76 -12.28 -20.70
C ILE A 342 -19.52 -12.84 -22.11
N THR A 343 -20.45 -12.68 -23.06
CA THR A 343 -20.33 -13.24 -24.41
C THR A 343 -19.98 -12.19 -25.47
N LEU A 344 -19.96 -10.90 -25.14
CA LEU A 344 -19.80 -9.80 -26.12
C LEU A 344 -20.88 -9.75 -27.21
N LEU A 345 -22.01 -10.43 -26.99
CA LEU A 345 -23.13 -10.51 -27.95
C LEU A 345 -24.33 -9.73 -27.41
N PRO A 346 -25.15 -9.10 -28.27
CA PRO A 346 -26.30 -8.33 -27.83
C PRO A 346 -27.36 -9.21 -27.15
N VAL A 347 -28.30 -8.61 -26.41
CA VAL A 347 -29.43 -9.31 -25.77
C VAL A 347 -30.48 -9.73 -26.80
N VAL A 348 -31.04 -10.94 -26.68
CA VAL A 348 -31.97 -11.52 -27.66
C VAL A 348 -33.22 -10.66 -27.85
N GLY A 349 -33.87 -10.26 -26.75
CA GLY A 349 -35.04 -9.39 -26.74
C GLY A 349 -34.65 -7.92 -26.60
N LEU A 350 -34.53 -7.23 -27.73
CA LEU A 350 -34.54 -5.77 -27.84
C LEU A 350 -35.56 -5.36 -28.89
#